data_AF-A0A132EF50-F1
#
_entry.id   AF-A0A132EF50-F1
#
_cell.length_a   1.000
_cell.length_b   1.000
_cell.length_c   1.000
_cell.angle_alpha   90.00
_cell.angle_beta   90.00
_cell.angle_gamma   90.00
#
_symmetry.space_group_name_H-M   'P 1'
#
loop_
_entity.id
_entity.type
_entity.pdbx_description
1 polymer ?
#
loop_
_entity_poly.entity_id
_entity_poly.type
_entity_poly.pdbx_seq_one_letter_code
_entity_poly.pdbx_strand_id
1 'polypeptide(L)'
;MDDIIKRAWPDPAQQAQARMQLLDMQQRGELEELDADLKTRLAEIQVDDDEVKSESLFKSGWRPFVGWTCGAGVAYMMVARPFITWACDAFLHVAPPPAIDILVLQSILFGMLGLATARTVEKVKGAQ
;
A
#
# COMPACT_ATOMS: atom_id res chain seq x y z
N MET A 1 -37.84 -10.75 -23.13
CA MET A 1 -37.01 -10.52 -24.34
C MET A 1 -37.15 -11.64 -25.36
N ASP A 2 -37.68 -12.81 -25.01
CA ASP A 2 -37.84 -13.96 -25.92
C ASP A 2 -38.93 -13.81 -27.00
N ASP A 3 -40.01 -13.06 -26.74
CA ASP A 3 -41.12 -12.90 -27.72
C ASP A 3 -40.77 -11.99 -28.91
N ILE A 4 -39.81 -11.09 -28.74
CA ILE A 4 -39.38 -10.15 -29.77
C ILE A 4 -38.45 -10.85 -30.77
N ILE A 5 -37.68 -11.82 -30.28
CA ILE A 5 -36.71 -12.59 -31.06
C ILE A 5 -37.41 -13.56 -32.02
N LYS A 6 -38.56 -14.14 -31.62
CA LYS A 6 -39.33 -15.07 -32.46
C LYS A 6 -39.97 -14.43 -33.69
N ARG A 7 -40.17 -13.11 -33.69
CA ARG A 7 -40.86 -12.39 -34.79
C ARG A 7 -39.90 -11.72 -35.78
N ALA A 8 -38.63 -11.51 -35.40
CA ALA A 8 -37.62 -10.92 -36.28
C ALA A 8 -36.82 -11.95 -37.09
N TRP A 9 -36.75 -13.22 -36.65
CA TRP A 9 -36.03 -14.29 -37.36
C TRP A 9 -36.76 -15.64 -37.26
N PRO A 10 -37.35 -16.16 -38.36
CA PRO A 10 -38.13 -17.40 -38.34
C PRO A 10 -37.30 -18.70 -38.40
N ASP A 11 -35.99 -18.62 -38.61
CA ASP A 11 -35.16 -19.77 -38.99
C ASP A 11 -34.17 -20.17 -37.85
N PRO A 12 -34.32 -21.34 -37.21
CA PRO A 12 -33.54 -21.75 -36.03
C PRO A 12 -32.03 -21.84 -36.28
N ALA A 13 -31.59 -22.01 -37.53
CA ALA A 13 -30.18 -22.03 -37.90
C ALA A 13 -29.50 -20.65 -37.79
N GLN A 14 -30.21 -19.56 -38.13
CA GLN A 14 -29.65 -18.20 -38.05
C GLN A 14 -29.60 -17.71 -36.60
N GLN A 15 -30.55 -18.16 -35.76
CA GLN A 15 -30.54 -17.87 -34.33
C GLN A 15 -29.36 -18.52 -33.59
N ALA A 16 -28.98 -19.74 -33.99
CA ALA A 16 -27.79 -20.41 -33.46
C ALA A 16 -26.49 -19.68 -33.85
N GLN A 17 -26.37 -19.20 -35.09
CA GLN A 17 -25.20 -18.43 -35.54
C GLN A 17 -25.09 -17.06 -34.86
N ALA A 18 -26.22 -16.36 -34.66
CA ALA A 18 -26.25 -15.10 -33.93
C ALA A 18 -25.84 -15.27 -32.46
N ARG A 19 -26.27 -16.36 -31.80
CA ARG A 19 -25.83 -16.68 -30.42
C ARG A 19 -24.34 -16.99 -30.33
N MET A 20 -23.80 -17.72 -31.31
CA MET A 20 -22.36 -18.00 -31.38
C MET A 20 -21.53 -16.72 -31.56
N GLN A 21 -21.96 -15.79 -32.43
CA GLN A 21 -21.28 -14.50 -32.58
C GLN A 21 -21.35 -13.63 -31.33
N LEU A 22 -22.48 -13.63 -30.61
CA LEU A 22 -22.62 -12.89 -29.36
C LEU A 22 -21.69 -13.43 -28.25
N LEU A 23 -21.54 -14.76 -28.14
CA LEU A 23 -20.61 -15.37 -27.19
C LEU A 23 -19.15 -15.04 -27.51
N ASP A 24 -18.76 -15.07 -28.78
CA ASP A 24 -17.41 -14.69 -29.23
C ASP A 24 -17.11 -13.21 -28.94
N MET A 25 -18.09 -12.32 -29.20
CA MET A 25 -17.98 -10.90 -28.86
C MET A 25 -17.88 -10.66 -27.34
N GLN A 26 -18.63 -11.41 -26.52
CA GLN A 26 -18.55 -11.32 -25.05
C GLN A 26 -17.18 -11.78 -24.53
N GLN A 27 -16.67 -12.91 -25.03
CA GLN A 27 -15.35 -13.41 -24.66
C GLN A 27 -14.24 -12.43 -25.06
N ARG A 28 -14.33 -11.83 -26.25
CA ARG A 28 -13.39 -10.78 -26.67
C ARG A 28 -13.44 -9.55 -25.77
N GLY A 29 -14.63 -9.09 -25.40
CA GLY A 29 -14.77 -7.93 -24.50
C GLY A 29 -14.15 -8.19 -23.11
N GLU A 30 -14.39 -9.38 -22.54
CA GLU A 30 -13.82 -9.78 -21.25
C GLU A 30 -12.27 -9.89 -21.32
N LEU A 31 -11.73 -10.41 -22.43
CA LEU A 31 -10.28 -10.48 -22.65
C LEU A 31 -9.64 -9.09 -22.82
N GLU A 32 -10.30 -8.17 -23.51
CA GLU A 32 -9.81 -6.79 -23.68
C GLU A 32 -9.80 -6.03 -22.35
N GLU A 33 -10.80 -6.25 -21.49
CA GLU A 33 -10.85 -5.67 -20.14
C GLU A 33 -9.73 -6.23 -19.25
N LEU A 34 -9.49 -7.55 -19.28
CA LEU A 34 -8.36 -8.16 -18.58
C LEU A 34 -7.01 -7.63 -19.08
N ASP A 35 -6.83 -7.47 -20.39
CA ASP A 35 -5.58 -6.97 -20.97
C ASP A 35 -5.33 -5.49 -20.61
N ALA A 36 -6.39 -4.70 -20.51
CA ALA A 36 -6.32 -3.32 -20.02
C ALA A 36 -5.93 -3.23 -18.53
N ASP A 37 -6.52 -4.09 -17.68
CA ASP A 37 -6.15 -4.17 -16.26
C ASP A 37 -4.70 -4.64 -16.08
N LEU A 38 -4.29 -5.66 -16.82
CA LEU A 38 -2.90 -6.15 -16.82
C LEU A 38 -1.90 -5.07 -17.24
N LYS A 39 -2.18 -4.34 -18.32
CA LYS A 39 -1.31 -3.23 -18.76
C LYS A 39 -1.20 -2.13 -17.70
N THR A 40 -2.31 -1.81 -17.03
CA THR A 40 -2.32 -0.80 -15.98
C THR A 40 -1.44 -1.23 -14.80
N ARG A 41 -1.62 -2.47 -14.32
CA ARG A 41 -0.80 -3.03 -13.22
C ARG A 41 0.68 -3.15 -13.61
N LEU A 42 0.98 -3.54 -14.85
CA LEU A 42 2.36 -3.62 -15.34
C LEU A 42 3.02 -2.25 -15.42
N ALA A 43 2.27 -1.21 -15.82
CA ALA A 43 2.77 0.16 -15.80
C ALA A 43 3.06 0.65 -14.37
N GLU A 44 2.18 0.35 -13.41
CA GLU A 44 2.41 0.66 -11.99
C GLU A 44 3.69 -0.02 -11.47
N ILE A 45 3.89 -1.32 -11.75
CA ILE A 45 5.09 -2.07 -11.35
C ILE A 45 6.36 -1.48 -11.97
N GLN A 46 6.32 -1.10 -13.24
CA GLN A 46 7.48 -0.49 -13.92
C GLN A 46 7.85 0.87 -13.34
N VAL A 47 6.86 1.69 -12.99
CA VAL A 47 7.08 2.98 -12.31
C VAL A 47 7.70 2.76 -10.94
N ASP A 48 7.20 1.80 -10.16
CA ASP A 48 7.75 1.44 -8.85
C ASP A 48 9.21 0.94 -8.98
N ASP A 49 9.52 0.08 -9.95
CA ASP A 49 10.87 -0.44 -10.21
C ASP A 49 11.88 0.65 -10.57
N ASP A 50 11.46 1.67 -11.32
CA ASP A 50 12.32 2.79 -11.69
C ASP A 50 12.46 3.83 -10.57
N GLU A 51 11.44 4.00 -9.72
CA GLU A 51 11.56 4.80 -8.49
C GLU A 51 12.52 4.16 -7.48
N VAL A 52 12.49 2.83 -7.33
CA VAL A 52 13.37 2.04 -6.46
C VAL A 52 14.85 2.17 -6.86
N LYS A 53 15.16 2.26 -8.16
CA LYS A 53 16.54 2.48 -8.63
C LYS A 53 17.09 3.85 -8.26
N SER A 54 16.25 4.84 -7.96
CA SER A 54 16.67 6.15 -7.45
C SER A 54 16.62 6.17 -5.91
N GLU A 55 17.44 5.33 -5.28
CA GLU A 55 17.62 5.27 -3.82
C GLU A 55 18.07 6.64 -3.26
N SER A 56 17.12 7.52 -2.97
CA SER A 56 17.35 8.66 -2.09
C SER A 56 16.50 8.48 -0.85
N LEU A 57 17.17 8.32 0.28
CA LEU A 57 16.59 8.21 1.64
C LEU A 57 15.64 9.39 1.97
N PHE A 58 15.70 10.47 1.19
CA PHE A 58 14.85 11.66 1.33
C PHE A 58 13.70 11.74 0.31
N LYS A 59 13.68 10.90 -0.74
CA LYS A 59 12.61 10.87 -1.75
C LYS A 59 11.36 10.12 -1.29
N SER A 60 11.52 9.16 -0.39
CA SER A 60 10.44 8.33 0.16
C SER A 60 9.43 9.08 1.07
N GLY A 61 9.51 10.41 1.11
CA GLY A 61 8.53 11.30 1.76
C GLY A 61 8.76 11.49 3.26
N TRP A 62 7.87 12.27 3.89
CA TRP A 62 7.90 12.55 5.32
C TRP A 62 7.70 11.30 6.20
N ARG A 63 7.07 10.24 5.66
CA ARG A 63 6.75 9.00 6.38
C ARG A 63 7.99 8.27 6.92
N PRO A 64 8.98 7.88 6.08
CA PRO A 64 10.22 7.29 6.58
C PRO A 64 10.97 8.23 7.51
N PHE A 65 10.99 9.54 7.26
CA PHE A 65 11.62 10.50 8.18
C PHE A 65 11.03 10.43 9.60
N VAL A 66 9.70 10.38 9.75
CA VAL A 66 9.08 10.23 11.07
C VAL A 66 9.34 8.84 11.66
N GLY A 67 9.38 7.78 10.83
CA GLY A 67 9.80 6.44 11.27
C GLY A 67 11.23 6.40 11.81
N TRP A 68 12.18 7.01 11.11
CA TRP A 68 13.59 7.09 11.51
C TRP A 68 13.78 7.90 12.78
N THR A 69 13.12 9.06 12.92
CA THR A 69 13.23 9.88 14.13
C THR A 69 12.62 9.19 15.35
N CYS A 70 11.47 8.53 15.18
CA CYS A 70 10.85 7.78 16.26
C CYS A 70 11.67 6.52 16.63
N GLY A 71 12.16 5.78 15.64
CA GLY A 71 13.05 4.63 15.85
C GLY A 71 14.36 5.01 16.53
N ALA A 72 14.99 6.11 16.10
CA ALA A 72 16.19 6.65 16.74
C ALA A 72 15.92 7.10 18.19
N GLY A 73 14.76 7.71 18.46
CA GLY A 73 14.34 8.10 19.81
C GLY A 73 14.18 6.90 20.75
N VAL A 74 13.55 5.82 20.27
CA VAL A 74 13.41 4.56 21.03
C VAL A 74 14.77 3.89 21.24
N ALA A 75 15.61 3.82 20.21
CA ALA A 75 16.95 3.24 20.30
C ALA A 75 17.83 4.02 21.29
N TYR A 76 17.76 5.35 21.27
CA TYR A 76 18.43 6.19 22.25
C TYR A 76 17.93 5.87 23.67
N MET A 77 16.62 5.76 23.88
CA MET A 77 16.06 5.49 25.19
C MET A 77 16.37 4.11 25.77
N MET A 78 16.19 3.06 24.98
CA MET A 78 16.32 1.68 25.45
C MET A 78 17.77 1.18 25.45
N VAL A 79 18.60 1.67 24.53
CA VAL A 79 19.95 1.13 24.33
C VAL A 79 20.99 2.17 24.68
N ALA A 80 21.04 3.31 23.99
CA ALA A 80 22.15 4.25 24.17
C ALA A 80 22.19 4.86 25.58
N ARG A 81 21.04 5.31 26.08
CA ARG A 81 20.93 6.02 27.36
C ARG A 81 21.37 5.18 28.57
N PRO A 82 20.97 3.90 28.78
CA PRO A 82 21.48 3.13 29.91
C PRO A 82 23.00 2.91 29.83
N PHE A 83 23.57 2.71 28.64
CA PHE A 83 25.03 2.60 28.49
C PHE A 83 25.74 3.93 28.76
N ILE A 84 25.19 5.05 28.29
CA ILE A 84 25.77 6.38 28.55
C ILE A 84 25.64 6.73 30.03
N THR A 85 24.49 6.51 30.67
CA THR A 85 24.30 6.73 32.10
C THR A 85 25.25 5.87 32.92
N TRP A 86 25.40 4.58 32.59
CA TRP A 86 26.39 3.71 33.24
C TRP A 86 27.81 4.24 33.08
N ALA A 87 28.19 4.70 31.89
CA ALA A 87 29.51 5.26 31.65
C ALA A 87 29.72 6.61 32.38
N CYS A 88 28.68 7.45 32.45
CA CYS A 88 28.70 8.70 33.20
C CYS A 88 28.92 8.46 34.69
N ASP A 89 28.22 7.49 35.28
CA ASP A 89 28.35 7.13 36.69
C ASP A 89 29.68 6.42 36.99
N ALA A 90 30.14 5.53 36.10
CA ALA A 90 31.32 4.70 36.34
C ALA A 90 32.66 5.44 36.10
N PHE A 91 32.71 6.37 35.15
CA PHE A 91 33.98 6.97 34.70
C PHE A 91 34.03 8.48 34.83
N LEU A 92 32.93 9.18 34.54
CA LEU A 92 32.95 10.63 34.34
C LEU A 92 32.43 11.42 35.55
N HIS A 93 31.66 10.80 36.45
CA HIS A 93 31.00 11.44 37.59
C HIS A 93 30.23 12.72 37.20
N VAL A 94 29.68 12.72 35.99
CA VAL A 94 28.88 13.82 35.43
C VAL A 94 27.40 13.46 35.44
N ALA A 95 26.53 14.48 35.43
CA ALA A 95 25.10 14.26 35.34
C ALA A 95 24.74 13.47 34.06
N PRO A 96 23.86 12.46 34.18
CA PRO A 96 23.47 11.64 33.05
C PRO A 96 22.67 12.46 32.01
N PRO A 97 22.67 12.02 30.75
CA PRO A 97 22.03 12.78 29.67
C PRO A 97 20.50 12.84 29.84
N PRO A 98 19.89 13.94 29.35
CA PRO A 98 18.47 14.21 29.56
C PRO A 98 17.58 13.13 28.96
N ALA A 99 16.44 12.91 29.64
CA ALA A 99 15.42 12.01 29.15
C ALA A 99 14.58 12.68 28.05
N ILE A 100 14.48 12.03 26.89
CA ILE A 100 13.34 12.18 25.99
C ILE A 100 12.06 11.66 26.65
N ASP A 101 10.96 12.37 26.48
CA ASP A 101 9.64 11.94 26.92
C ASP A 101 9.14 10.77 26.07
N ILE A 102 9.13 9.58 26.66
CA ILE A 102 8.66 8.34 26.02
C ILE A 102 7.16 8.41 25.70
N LEU A 103 6.36 9.11 26.51
CA LEU A 103 4.91 9.20 26.28
C LEU A 103 4.62 9.99 25.01
N VAL A 104 5.33 11.10 24.81
CA VAL A 104 5.23 11.90 23.58
C VAL A 104 5.67 11.09 22.37
N LEU A 105 6.80 10.38 22.48
CA LEU A 105 7.34 9.54 21.41
C LEU A 105 6.36 8.41 21.01
N GLN A 106 5.82 7.70 22.00
CA GLN A 106 4.83 6.63 21.81
C GLN A 106 3.52 7.17 21.24
N SER A 107 3.05 8.35 21.70
CA SER A 107 1.82 8.96 21.18
C SER A 107 1.92 9.24 19.69
N ILE A 108 3.06 9.76 19.23
CA ILE A 108 3.32 10.01 17.80
C ILE A 108 3.41 8.68 17.03
N LEU A 109 4.11 7.68 17.57
CA LEU A 109 4.27 6.36 16.97
C LEU A 109 2.90 5.65 16.78
N PHE A 110 2.10 5.59 17.84
CA PHE A 110 0.77 4.99 17.82
C PHE A 110 -0.22 5.79 16.96
N GLY A 111 -0.12 7.12 16.94
CA GLY A 111 -0.92 7.97 16.05
C GLY A 111 -0.68 7.63 14.57
N MET A 112 0.57 7.46 14.16
CA MET A 112 0.89 7.04 12.78
C MET A 112 0.45 5.61 12.49
N LEU A 113 0.63 4.69 13.44
CA LEU A 113 0.21 3.29 13.28
C LEU A 113 -1.32 3.17 13.16
N GLY A 114 -2.07 3.98 13.91
CA GLY A 114 -3.53 4.05 13.83
C GLY A 114 -4.01 4.55 12.46
N LEU A 115 -3.39 5.61 11.93
CA LEU A 115 -3.71 6.13 10.59
C LEU A 115 -3.35 5.13 9.48
N ALA A 116 -2.22 4.43 9.61
CA ALA A 116 -1.84 3.38 8.66
C ALA A 116 -2.85 2.23 8.69
N THR A 117 -3.27 1.80 9.88
CA THR A 117 -4.25 0.72 10.06
C THR A 117 -5.62 1.12 9.51
N ALA A 118 -6.07 2.36 9.73
CA ALA A 118 -7.34 2.85 9.18
C ALA A 118 -7.38 2.72 7.65
N ARG A 119 -6.30 3.12 6.97
CA ARG A 119 -6.17 2.99 5.52
C ARG A 119 -6.11 1.53 5.05
N THR A 120 -5.42 0.66 5.79
CA THR A 120 -5.41 -0.78 5.49
C THR A 120 -6.80 -1.39 5.63
N VAL A 121 -7.57 -0.96 6.64
CA VAL A 121 -8.94 -1.42 6.86
C VAL A 121 -9.89 -0.94 5.77
N GLU A 122 -9.74 0.29 5.29
CA GLU A 122 -10.50 0.81 4.12
C GLU A 122 -10.25 -0.06 2.87
N LYS A 123 -8.97 -0.38 2.61
CA LYS A 123 -8.56 -1.23 1.48
C LYS A 123 -9.09 -2.65 1.56
N VAL A 124 -9.05 -3.26 2.76
CA VAL A 124 -9.61 -4.61 2.98
C VAL A 124 -11.14 -4.62 2.84
N LYS A 125 -11.81 -3.51 3.17
CA LYS A 125 -13.27 -3.37 3.06
C LYS A 125 -13.74 -2.98 1.66
N GLY A 126 -12.83 -2.80 0.69
CA GLY A 126 -13.17 -2.38 -0.67
C GLY A 126 -13.66 -0.95 -0.77
N ALA A 127 -13.43 -0.12 0.26
CA ALA A 127 -13.77 1.31 0.26
C ALA A 127 -12.69 2.20 -0.38
N GLN A 128 -11.87 1.60 -1.27
CA GLN A 128 -10.50 1.97 -1.74
C GLN A 128 -9.39 1.26 -1.00
#